data_AF-A0A4S8ZUX5-F1
#
_entry.id   AF-A0A4S8ZUX5-F1
#
_cell.length_a   1.000
_cell.length_b   1.000
_cell.length_c   1.000
_cell.angle_alpha   90.00
_cell.angle_beta   90.00
_cell.angle_gamma   90.00
#
_symmetry.space_group_name_H-M   'P 1'
#
loop_
_entity.id
_entity.type
_entity.pdbx_description
1 polymer ?
#
loop_
_entity_poly.entity_id
_entity_poly.type
_entity_poly.pdbx_seq_one_letter_code
_entity_poly.pdbx_strand_id
1 'polypeptide(L)'
;MPHSISPTQENASSSQPKLFVNDGSLENYSWLQPSQPDEPLEELRRKYNEDGYIFLKGHIPREDVLTARRSYFDFMSPSGVLKPGTTSEQGIFDSAKSAAEFPGIGAGARALDAHKQDWYKETFCKHPALSEFISRFSGWGDDTLAIKRTLLRNNIPGTHAIVVHYDQIFLRHGEPTAITAWVPMGDIKVNGGGLIYLEKAHTLCRDQETSFYNSAISSGLTEEQAKHAFNATMMDPGLLDSAPSAYSKRFNKRWLYGQS
;
A
#
# COMPACT_ATOMS: atom_id res chain seq x y z
N MET A 1 42.74 14.17 28.04
CA MET A 1 41.95 13.19 27.25
C MET A 1 40.73 13.92 26.72
N PRO A 2 40.78 14.48 25.49
CA PRO A 2 39.68 15.26 24.96
C PRO A 2 38.63 14.34 24.31
N HIS A 3 37.37 14.62 24.61
CA HIS A 3 36.19 13.99 24.03
C HIS A 3 36.15 14.20 22.51
N SER A 4 35.92 13.12 21.76
CA SER A 4 35.70 13.18 20.32
C SER A 4 34.34 13.83 20.04
N ILE A 5 34.40 14.97 19.35
CA ILE A 5 33.26 15.74 18.86
C ILE A 5 32.51 14.87 17.84
N SER A 6 31.21 14.63 18.08
CA SER A 6 30.31 14.04 17.08
C SER A 6 30.29 14.91 15.83
N PRO A 7 30.32 14.34 14.61
CA PRO A 7 30.28 15.14 13.41
C PRO A 7 28.96 15.90 13.37
N THR A 8 29.09 17.22 13.39
CA THR A 8 28.04 18.19 13.09
C THR A 8 27.31 17.73 11.83
N GLN A 9 25.98 17.61 11.91
CA GLN A 9 25.14 17.49 10.71
C GLN A 9 25.42 18.72 9.85
N GLU A 10 26.26 18.55 8.83
CA GLU A 10 26.35 19.51 7.74
C GLU A 10 24.97 19.61 7.11
N ASN A 11 24.42 20.82 7.13
CA ASN A 11 23.24 21.24 6.40
C ASN A 11 23.46 21.02 4.89
N ALA A 12 23.28 19.80 4.42
CA ALA A 12 23.01 19.52 3.03
C ALA A 12 21.52 19.76 2.81
N SER A 13 21.19 20.84 2.09
CA SER A 13 19.89 21.01 1.45
C SER A 13 19.63 19.80 0.55
N SER A 14 19.01 18.75 1.07
CA SER A 14 18.63 17.59 0.27
C SER A 14 17.37 17.96 -0.50
N SER A 15 17.50 18.27 -1.79
CA SER A 15 16.37 18.25 -2.70
C SER A 15 15.61 16.94 -2.51
N GLN A 16 14.32 17.02 -2.19
CA GLN A 16 13.46 15.85 -2.09
C GLN A 16 13.66 14.92 -3.31
N PRO A 17 13.70 13.59 -3.13
CA PRO A 17 13.90 12.66 -4.23
C PRO A 17 12.81 12.83 -5.30
N LYS A 18 13.20 12.68 -6.56
CA LYS A 18 12.23 12.76 -7.66
C LYS A 18 11.44 11.46 -7.75
N LEU A 19 10.14 11.54 -7.50
CA LEU A 19 9.20 10.44 -7.60
C LEU A 19 8.36 10.56 -8.87
N PHE A 20 7.91 9.41 -9.38
CA PHE A 20 7.08 9.33 -10.59
C PHE A 20 5.82 8.51 -10.32
N VAL A 21 4.71 8.96 -10.90
CA VAL A 21 3.40 8.31 -10.95
C VAL A 21 2.99 8.17 -12.41
N ASN A 22 1.83 7.56 -12.68
CA ASN A 22 1.41 7.22 -14.04
C ASN A 22 1.31 8.41 -14.99
N ASP A 23 1.02 9.61 -14.48
CA ASP A 23 0.92 10.86 -15.24
C ASP A 23 2.18 11.75 -15.13
N GLY A 24 3.32 11.19 -14.70
CA GLY A 24 4.62 11.85 -14.72
C GLY A 24 5.21 12.13 -13.33
N SER A 25 5.82 13.29 -13.15
CA SER A 25 6.50 13.65 -11.90
C SER A 25 5.50 13.88 -10.77
N LEU A 26 5.78 13.32 -9.59
CA LEU A 26 5.04 13.57 -8.36
C LEU A 26 5.69 14.73 -7.60
N GLU A 27 5.14 15.93 -7.77
CA GLU A 27 5.73 17.16 -7.20
C GLU A 27 5.25 17.43 -5.77
N ASN A 28 3.98 17.16 -5.48
CA ASN A 28 3.36 17.50 -4.22
C ASN A 28 3.22 16.27 -3.31
N TYR A 29 4.28 15.97 -2.57
CA TYR A 29 4.28 14.86 -1.62
C TYR A 29 4.97 15.20 -0.30
N SER A 30 4.67 14.38 0.71
CA SER A 30 5.31 14.37 2.02
C SER A 30 5.55 12.93 2.48
N TRP A 31 6.12 12.76 3.66
CA TRP A 31 6.41 11.45 4.23
C TRP A 31 5.28 10.97 5.13
N LEU A 32 4.96 9.67 5.08
CA LEU A 32 4.14 9.04 6.11
C LEU A 32 4.83 9.21 7.47
N GLN A 33 4.05 9.55 8.49
CA GLN A 33 4.57 9.72 9.84
C GLN A 33 4.72 8.35 10.51
N PRO A 34 5.93 7.95 10.91
CA PRO A 34 6.14 6.65 11.54
C PRO A 34 5.44 6.59 12.90
N SER A 35 4.94 5.42 13.25
CA SER A 35 4.46 5.06 14.58
C SER A 35 5.18 3.81 15.06
N GLN A 36 5.35 3.67 16.37
CA GLN A 36 5.92 2.46 16.97
C GLN A 36 4.82 1.46 17.35
N PRO A 37 5.05 0.15 17.17
CA PRO A 37 4.07 -0.88 17.53
C PRO A 37 3.66 -0.92 19.01
N ASP A 38 4.51 -0.40 19.90
CA ASP A 38 4.32 -0.36 21.35
C ASP A 38 3.67 0.94 21.86
N GLU A 39 3.33 1.87 20.96
CA GLU A 39 2.54 3.04 21.32
C GLU A 39 1.17 2.63 21.90
N PRO A 40 0.60 3.42 22.84
CA PRO A 40 -0.73 3.14 23.36
C PRO A 40 -1.78 3.02 22.25
N LEU A 41 -2.64 2.00 22.31
CA LEU A 41 -3.65 1.76 21.28
C LEU A 41 -4.56 2.97 21.04
N GLU A 42 -4.88 3.74 22.08
CA GLU A 42 -5.69 4.96 21.92
C GLU A 42 -4.99 6.02 21.08
N GLU A 43 -3.67 6.16 21.19
CA GLU A 43 -2.90 7.09 20.36
C GLU A 43 -2.83 6.62 18.91
N LEU A 44 -2.62 5.32 18.70
CA LEU A 44 -2.67 4.73 17.35
C LEU A 44 -4.05 4.89 16.70
N ARG A 45 -5.13 4.68 17.46
CA ARG A 45 -6.51 4.88 16.98
C ARG A 45 -6.77 6.34 16.66
N ARG A 46 -6.28 7.26 17.49
CA ARG A 46 -6.38 8.71 17.25
C ARG A 46 -5.72 9.07 15.92
N LYS A 47 -4.46 8.67 15.71
CA LYS A 47 -3.72 8.88 14.44
C LYS A 47 -4.47 8.27 13.25
N TYR A 48 -4.92 7.03 13.37
CA TYR A 48 -5.67 6.35 12.31
C TYR A 48 -6.96 7.10 11.93
N ASN A 49 -7.71 7.58 12.92
CA ASN A 49 -8.95 8.32 12.69
C ASN A 49 -8.69 9.70 12.05
N GLU A 50 -7.64 10.39 12.48
CA GLU A 50 -7.28 11.73 11.98
C GLU A 50 -6.68 11.68 10.57
N ASP A 51 -5.74 10.75 10.34
CA ASP A 51 -4.91 10.71 9.13
C ASP A 51 -5.34 9.64 8.12
N GLY A 52 -6.13 8.65 8.55
CA GLY A 52 -6.60 7.55 7.72
C GLY A 52 -5.61 6.38 7.59
N TYR A 53 -4.49 6.42 8.31
CA TYR A 53 -3.48 5.37 8.32
C TYR A 53 -2.69 5.37 9.63
N ILE A 54 -1.95 4.28 9.87
CA ILE A 54 -0.81 4.23 10.80
C ILE A 54 0.36 3.57 10.07
N PHE A 55 1.57 4.09 10.24
CA PHE A 55 2.77 3.55 9.62
C PHE A 55 3.68 2.90 10.65
N LEU A 56 3.42 1.63 10.97
CA LEU A 56 4.16 0.89 11.99
C LEU A 56 5.53 0.45 11.49
N LYS A 57 6.59 0.88 12.17
CA LYS A 57 7.97 0.45 11.87
C LYS A 57 8.33 -0.77 12.70
N GLY A 58 8.97 -1.77 12.07
CA GLY A 58 9.51 -2.94 12.77
C GLY A 58 8.47 -3.87 13.40
N HIS A 59 7.22 -3.85 12.92
CA HIS A 59 6.13 -4.63 13.51
C HIS A 59 6.26 -6.15 13.33
N ILE A 60 6.61 -6.59 12.12
CA ILE A 60 6.92 -7.99 11.83
C ILE A 60 8.45 -8.18 11.96
N PRO A 61 8.94 -9.24 12.64
CA PRO A 61 10.36 -9.50 12.74
C PRO A 61 11.04 -9.50 11.38
N ARG A 62 12.19 -8.81 11.29
CA ARG A 62 12.90 -8.63 10.02
C ARG A 62 13.26 -9.97 9.37
N GLU A 63 13.62 -10.96 10.17
CA GLU A 63 13.97 -12.30 9.69
C GLU A 63 12.81 -13.03 9.02
N ASP A 64 11.58 -12.88 9.52
CA ASP A 64 10.37 -13.47 8.93
C ASP A 64 10.04 -12.80 7.59
N VAL A 65 10.20 -11.47 7.52
CA VAL A 65 10.07 -10.72 6.27
C VAL A 65 11.09 -11.16 5.23
N LEU A 66 12.36 -11.31 5.62
CA LEU A 66 13.43 -11.76 4.71
C LEU A 66 13.28 -13.23 4.31
N THR A 67 12.74 -14.07 5.19
CA THR A 67 12.40 -15.46 4.86
C THR A 67 11.32 -15.51 3.79
N ALA A 68 10.21 -14.77 3.96
CA ALA A 68 9.16 -14.68 2.94
C ALA A 68 9.69 -14.12 1.60
N ARG A 69 10.55 -13.09 1.66
CA ARG A 69 11.22 -12.52 0.49
C ARG A 69 12.06 -13.57 -0.26
N ARG A 70 12.88 -14.33 0.47
CA ARG A 70 13.71 -15.39 -0.11
C ARG A 70 12.83 -16.47 -0.75
N SER A 71 11.80 -16.95 -0.05
CA SER A 71 10.85 -17.94 -0.58
C SER A 71 10.16 -17.45 -1.86
N TYR A 72 9.75 -16.18 -1.91
CA TYR A 72 9.17 -15.59 -3.11
C TYR A 72 10.15 -15.61 -4.28
N PHE A 73 11.38 -15.12 -4.09
CA PHE A 73 12.34 -15.03 -5.18
C PHE A 73 12.96 -16.36 -5.58
N ASP A 74 13.12 -17.31 -4.66
CA ASP A 74 13.48 -18.69 -5.00
C ASP A 74 12.40 -19.30 -5.90
N PHE A 75 11.13 -19.12 -5.53
CA PHE A 75 10.00 -19.57 -6.33
C PHE A 75 9.93 -18.87 -7.69
N MET A 76 10.28 -17.58 -7.77
CA MET A 76 10.29 -16.84 -9.03
C MET A 76 11.53 -17.11 -9.90
N SER A 77 12.64 -17.59 -9.33
CA SER A 77 13.91 -17.76 -10.06
C SER A 77 13.81 -18.51 -11.40
N PRO A 78 12.98 -19.57 -11.57
CA PRO A 78 12.88 -20.28 -12.84
C PRO A 78 12.19 -19.47 -13.96
N SER A 79 11.57 -18.33 -13.65
CA SER A 79 11.01 -17.43 -14.68
C SER A 79 12.08 -16.63 -15.42
N GLY A 80 13.31 -16.57 -14.89
CA GLY A 80 14.37 -15.71 -15.42
C GLY A 80 14.19 -14.22 -15.10
N VAL A 81 13.32 -13.87 -14.14
CA VAL A 81 13.10 -12.47 -13.72
C VAL A 81 14.30 -11.88 -12.95
N LEU A 82 15.13 -12.75 -12.36
CA LEU A 82 16.25 -12.36 -11.51
C LEU A 82 17.54 -12.26 -12.32
N LYS A 83 18.33 -11.21 -12.03
CA LYS A 83 19.62 -10.98 -12.63
C LYS A 83 20.57 -12.16 -12.37
N PRO A 84 21.20 -12.76 -13.40
CA PRO A 84 22.20 -13.80 -13.22
C PRO A 84 23.34 -13.37 -12.29
N GLY A 85 23.80 -14.29 -11.45
CA GLY A 85 24.89 -14.02 -10.49
C GLY A 85 24.46 -13.24 -9.23
N THR A 86 23.16 -13.03 -9.02
CA THR A 86 22.61 -12.49 -7.77
C THR A 86 21.93 -13.59 -6.94
N THR A 87 21.79 -13.38 -5.63
CA THR A 87 21.02 -14.30 -4.78
C THR A 87 19.53 -13.98 -4.87
N SER A 88 18.67 -14.98 -4.64
CA SER A 88 17.21 -14.77 -4.60
C SER A 88 16.81 -13.71 -3.59
N GLU A 89 17.47 -13.66 -2.42
CA GLU A 89 17.20 -12.64 -1.40
C GLU A 89 17.46 -11.21 -1.90
N GLN A 90 18.42 -11.00 -2.80
CA GLN A 90 18.65 -9.67 -3.38
C GLN A 90 17.46 -9.22 -4.24
N GLY A 91 16.77 -10.14 -4.93
CA GLY A 91 15.55 -9.83 -5.69
C GLY A 91 15.77 -8.79 -6.80
N ILE A 92 16.96 -8.80 -7.42
CA ILE A 92 17.34 -7.81 -8.43
C ILE A 92 16.80 -8.25 -9.79
N PHE A 93 15.98 -7.41 -10.41
CA PHE A 93 15.45 -7.64 -11.75
C PHE A 93 16.57 -7.73 -12.80
N ASP A 94 16.47 -8.70 -13.72
CA ASP A 94 17.37 -8.79 -14.87
C ASP A 94 17.04 -7.70 -15.91
N SER A 95 17.81 -6.61 -15.91
CA SER A 95 17.61 -5.50 -16.85
C SER A 95 17.85 -5.86 -18.32
N ALA A 96 18.38 -7.05 -18.62
CA ALA A 96 18.46 -7.57 -19.99
C ALA A 96 17.11 -8.13 -20.49
N LYS A 97 16.14 -8.34 -19.59
CA LYS A 97 14.79 -8.82 -19.94
C LYS A 97 13.82 -7.69 -20.18
N SER A 98 12.85 -7.93 -21.06
CA SER A 98 11.76 -6.97 -21.27
C SER A 98 10.79 -6.99 -20.11
N ALA A 99 10.36 -5.80 -19.67
CA ALA A 99 9.31 -5.69 -18.67
C ALA A 99 7.98 -6.34 -19.13
N ALA A 100 7.74 -6.41 -20.45
CA ALA A 100 6.56 -7.06 -21.01
C ALA A 100 6.52 -8.58 -20.75
N GLU A 101 7.65 -9.22 -20.46
CA GLU A 101 7.73 -10.65 -20.12
C GLU A 101 7.24 -10.93 -18.68
N PHE A 102 7.18 -9.90 -17.84
CA PHE A 102 6.86 -10.02 -16.42
C PHE A 102 5.77 -9.00 -16.06
N PRO A 103 4.50 -9.29 -16.39
CA PRO A 103 3.43 -8.36 -16.12
C PRO A 103 3.34 -8.10 -14.60
N GLY A 104 3.22 -6.82 -14.24
CA GLY A 104 3.21 -6.37 -12.84
C GLY A 104 1.89 -6.69 -12.12
N ILE A 105 1.77 -6.23 -10.87
CA ILE A 105 0.52 -6.29 -10.08
C ILE A 105 0.03 -7.75 -9.87
N GLY A 106 0.94 -8.73 -9.77
CA GLY A 106 0.57 -10.13 -9.54
C GLY A 106 0.11 -10.87 -10.80
N ALA A 107 0.27 -10.27 -11.99
CA ALA A 107 -0.09 -10.90 -13.24
C ALA A 107 0.99 -11.91 -13.70
N GLY A 108 0.57 -12.89 -14.51
CA GLY A 108 1.42 -13.97 -15.01
C GLY A 108 1.25 -15.27 -14.20
N ALA A 109 1.34 -16.41 -14.88
CA ALA A 109 0.97 -17.71 -14.31
C ALA A 109 1.70 -18.01 -12.98
N ARG A 110 3.01 -17.77 -12.93
CA ARG A 110 3.81 -18.01 -11.72
C ARG A 110 3.48 -17.01 -10.60
N ALA A 111 3.23 -15.73 -10.89
CA ALA A 111 2.82 -14.76 -9.88
C ALA A 111 1.43 -15.10 -9.29
N LEU A 112 0.51 -15.62 -10.10
CA LEU A 112 -0.77 -16.15 -9.62
C LEU A 112 -0.59 -17.38 -8.72
N ASP A 113 0.34 -18.28 -9.05
CA ASP A 113 0.64 -19.45 -8.23
C ASP A 113 1.37 -19.10 -6.93
N ALA A 114 2.11 -17.99 -6.89
CA ALA A 114 2.73 -17.49 -5.66
C ALA A 114 1.68 -17.20 -4.57
N HIS A 115 0.48 -16.76 -4.94
CA HIS A 115 -0.62 -16.52 -4.00
C HIS A 115 -1.11 -17.79 -3.28
N LYS A 116 -0.81 -18.97 -3.84
CA LYS A 116 -1.26 -20.27 -3.31
C LYS A 116 -0.21 -20.95 -2.44
N GLN A 117 1.02 -20.43 -2.41
CA GLN A 117 2.13 -21.04 -1.67
C GLN A 117 1.93 -20.87 -0.17
N ASP A 118 2.28 -21.91 0.60
CA ASP A 118 2.05 -21.92 2.04
C ASP A 118 2.89 -20.87 2.78
N TRP A 119 4.14 -20.64 2.33
CA TRP A 119 4.99 -19.55 2.86
C TRP A 119 4.30 -18.18 2.76
N TYR A 120 3.44 -17.98 1.76
CA TYR A 120 2.70 -16.74 1.58
C TYR A 120 1.38 -16.74 2.34
N LYS A 121 0.46 -17.66 2.02
CA LYS A 121 -0.93 -17.61 2.48
C LYS A 121 -1.12 -18.13 3.91
N GLU A 122 -0.29 -19.09 4.34
CA GLU A 122 -0.41 -19.74 5.65
C GLU A 122 0.60 -19.19 6.66
N THR A 123 1.77 -18.75 6.20
CA THR A 123 2.82 -18.21 7.09
C THR A 123 2.81 -16.69 7.11
N PHE A 124 3.14 -16.03 5.99
CA PHE A 124 3.33 -14.57 5.99
C PHE A 124 2.04 -13.77 6.15
N CYS A 125 0.98 -14.11 5.40
CA CYS A 125 -0.32 -13.43 5.49
C CYS A 125 -1.04 -13.65 6.83
N LYS A 126 -0.72 -14.73 7.54
CA LYS A 126 -1.30 -15.09 8.84
C LYS A 126 -0.32 -14.91 10.00
N HIS A 127 0.72 -14.09 9.79
CA HIS A 127 1.74 -13.86 10.80
C HIS A 127 1.09 -13.35 12.11
N PRO A 128 1.35 -13.98 13.27
CA PRO A 128 0.67 -13.65 14.53
C PRO A 128 0.77 -12.16 14.90
N ALA A 129 1.95 -11.55 14.70
CA ALA A 129 2.11 -10.11 14.94
C ALA A 129 1.07 -9.26 14.20
N LEU A 130 0.69 -9.63 12.97
CA LEU A 130 -0.30 -8.88 12.19
C LEU A 130 -1.72 -9.10 12.72
N SER A 131 -2.14 -10.36 12.87
CA SER A 131 -3.50 -10.69 13.28
C SER A 131 -3.80 -10.23 14.72
N GLU A 132 -2.86 -10.44 15.64
CA GLU A 132 -2.99 -10.00 17.04
C GLU A 132 -3.01 -8.48 17.16
N PHE A 133 -2.19 -7.77 16.37
CA PHE A 133 -2.21 -6.32 16.36
C PHE A 133 -3.56 -5.80 15.86
N ILE A 134 -4.04 -6.28 14.71
CA ILE A 134 -5.30 -5.81 14.14
C ILE A 134 -6.47 -6.11 15.08
N SER A 135 -6.52 -7.31 15.68
CA SER A 135 -7.56 -7.69 16.63
C SER A 135 -7.63 -6.76 17.85
N ARG A 136 -6.48 -6.42 18.45
CA ARG A 136 -6.41 -5.47 19.57
C ARG A 136 -6.69 -4.03 19.12
N PHE A 137 -6.10 -3.62 18.01
CA PHE A 137 -6.22 -2.27 17.47
C PHE A 137 -7.67 -1.93 17.12
N SER A 138 -8.39 -2.83 16.45
CA SER A 138 -9.79 -2.63 16.09
C SER A 138 -10.76 -2.80 17.27
N GLY A 139 -10.36 -3.58 18.28
CA GLY A 139 -11.23 -3.96 19.39
C GLY A 139 -12.22 -5.08 19.03
N TRP A 140 -12.07 -5.73 17.88
CA TRP A 140 -12.96 -6.82 17.45
C TRP A 140 -12.65 -8.15 18.13
N GLY A 141 -11.46 -8.33 18.72
CA GLY A 141 -11.12 -9.58 19.41
C GLY A 141 -11.21 -10.78 18.46
N ASP A 142 -11.94 -11.81 18.88
CA ASP A 142 -12.15 -13.07 18.14
C ASP A 142 -13.01 -12.91 16.87
N ASP A 143 -13.73 -11.79 16.72
CA ASP A 143 -14.49 -11.46 15.52
C ASP A 143 -13.60 -10.93 14.37
N THR A 144 -12.28 -10.87 14.59
CA THR A 144 -11.31 -10.43 13.58
C THR A 144 -11.08 -11.53 12.54
N LEU A 145 -11.51 -11.28 11.30
CA LEU A 145 -11.35 -12.22 10.20
C LEU A 145 -10.37 -11.69 9.14
N ALA A 146 -9.33 -12.48 8.85
CA ALA A 146 -8.46 -12.23 7.71
C ALA A 146 -9.19 -12.55 6.39
N ILE A 147 -9.16 -11.63 5.44
CA ILE A 147 -9.68 -11.85 4.09
C ILE A 147 -8.87 -12.98 3.43
N LYS A 148 -9.55 -14.04 2.99
CA LYS A 148 -8.91 -15.23 2.38
C LYS A 148 -8.15 -14.91 1.10
N ARG A 149 -8.65 -13.95 0.31
CA ARG A 149 -8.02 -13.51 -0.94
C ARG A 149 -7.12 -12.31 -0.66
N THR A 150 -5.86 -12.57 -0.36
CA THR A 150 -4.83 -11.53 -0.22
C THR A 150 -4.23 -11.16 -1.59
N LEU A 151 -3.53 -10.03 -1.64
CA LEU A 151 -3.04 -9.43 -2.88
C LEU A 151 -1.51 -9.35 -2.83
N LEU A 152 -0.83 -10.33 -3.43
CA LEU A 152 0.61 -10.28 -3.63
C LEU A 152 0.90 -9.38 -4.84
N ARG A 153 1.79 -8.41 -4.65
CA ARG A 153 2.14 -7.42 -5.66
C ARG A 153 3.61 -7.49 -6.00
N ASN A 154 3.90 -7.75 -7.27
CA ASN A 154 5.23 -7.61 -7.85
C ASN A 154 5.19 -6.51 -8.89
N ASN A 155 6.08 -5.53 -8.74
CA ASN A 155 6.32 -4.51 -9.74
C ASN A 155 7.80 -4.58 -10.10
N ILE A 156 8.09 -4.47 -11.38
CA ILE A 156 9.45 -4.41 -11.90
C ILE A 156 9.76 -2.97 -12.35
N PRO A 157 11.04 -2.59 -12.49
CA PRO A 157 11.39 -1.25 -12.92
C PRO A 157 10.71 -0.87 -14.25
N GLY A 158 10.14 0.34 -14.30
CA GLY A 158 9.51 0.89 -15.50
C GLY A 158 8.04 0.52 -15.72
N THR A 159 7.41 -0.30 -14.86
CA THR A 159 5.97 -0.59 -14.96
C THR A 159 5.10 0.47 -14.28
N HIS A 160 3.85 0.59 -14.73
CA HIS A 160 2.86 1.49 -14.14
C HIS A 160 2.48 1.10 -12.70
N ALA A 161 2.15 2.11 -11.90
CA ALA A 161 1.56 1.95 -10.58
C ALA A 161 0.06 1.65 -10.69
N ILE A 162 -0.53 1.15 -9.61
CA ILE A 162 -1.99 1.06 -9.51
C ILE A 162 -2.56 2.48 -9.48
N VAL A 163 -3.66 2.70 -10.19
CA VAL A 163 -4.33 4.01 -10.28
C VAL A 163 -5.01 4.39 -8.96
N VAL A 164 -5.51 5.61 -8.84
CA VAL A 164 -6.15 6.11 -7.61
C VAL A 164 -7.44 5.33 -7.31
N HIS A 165 -7.56 4.78 -6.11
CA HIS A 165 -8.73 4.06 -5.61
C HIS A 165 -8.74 4.03 -4.08
N TYR A 166 -9.80 3.46 -3.50
CA TYR A 166 -9.89 3.09 -2.09
C TYR A 166 -10.54 1.72 -1.97
N ASP A 167 -10.05 0.87 -1.08
CA ASP A 167 -10.38 -0.56 -1.08
C ASP A 167 -11.85 -0.88 -0.81
N GLN A 168 -12.54 -0.04 -0.03
CA GLN A 168 -13.96 -0.26 0.33
C GLN A 168 -14.87 -0.37 -0.90
N ILE A 169 -14.48 0.19 -2.05
CA ILE A 169 -15.24 0.05 -3.30
C ILE A 169 -15.38 -1.41 -3.74
N PHE A 170 -14.36 -2.23 -3.48
CA PHE A 170 -14.32 -3.65 -3.85
C PHE A 170 -14.92 -4.57 -2.77
N LEU A 171 -15.20 -4.01 -1.58
CA LEU A 171 -15.78 -4.71 -0.43
C LEU A 171 -17.18 -4.17 -0.07
N ARG A 172 -17.81 -3.44 -1.00
CA ARG A 172 -19.01 -2.61 -0.76
C ARG A 172 -20.25 -3.38 -0.31
N HIS A 173 -20.30 -4.70 -0.52
CA HIS A 173 -21.38 -5.54 0.03
C HIS A 173 -21.28 -5.72 1.56
N GLY A 174 -20.15 -5.35 2.17
CA GLY A 174 -19.98 -5.28 3.62
C GLY A 174 -19.92 -3.83 4.11
N GLU A 175 -20.19 -3.67 5.41
CA GLU A 175 -19.94 -2.42 6.14
C GLU A 175 -18.45 -2.00 6.02
N PRO A 176 -18.12 -0.70 6.14
CA PRO A 176 -16.75 -0.18 6.08
C PRO A 176 -15.93 -0.54 7.33
N THR A 177 -15.75 -1.84 7.53
CA THR A 177 -15.14 -2.51 8.67
C THR A 177 -13.88 -3.27 8.24
N ALA A 178 -13.36 -2.99 7.05
CA ALA A 178 -12.12 -3.57 6.56
C ALA A 178 -10.92 -2.67 6.92
N ILE A 179 -9.85 -3.26 7.45
CA ILE A 179 -8.55 -2.61 7.61
C ILE A 179 -7.56 -3.28 6.67
N THR A 180 -7.01 -2.50 5.74
CA THR A 180 -5.96 -2.97 4.83
C THR A 180 -4.60 -2.84 5.52
N ALA A 181 -3.90 -3.95 5.66
CA ALA A 181 -2.49 -3.98 6.03
C ALA A 181 -1.62 -4.18 4.77
N TRP A 182 -0.74 -3.22 4.49
CA TRP A 182 0.26 -3.36 3.44
C TRP A 182 1.62 -3.62 4.07
N VAL A 183 2.25 -4.73 3.70
CA VAL A 183 3.51 -5.20 4.28
C VAL A 183 4.54 -5.39 3.18
N PRO A 184 5.68 -4.68 3.21
CA PRO A 184 6.75 -4.88 2.25
C PRO A 184 7.51 -6.18 2.55
N MET A 185 7.80 -6.97 1.51
CA MET A 185 8.68 -8.16 1.60
C MET A 185 10.15 -7.76 1.43
N GLY A 186 10.65 -6.97 2.39
CA GLY A 186 12.00 -6.42 2.42
C GLY A 186 12.07 -4.93 2.08
N ASP A 187 13.27 -4.37 2.14
CA ASP A 187 13.49 -2.93 2.01
C ASP A 187 13.14 -2.43 0.60
N ILE A 188 12.45 -1.29 0.53
CA ILE A 188 12.10 -0.61 -0.72
C ILE A 188 12.83 0.71 -0.77
N LYS A 189 13.64 0.89 -1.83
CA LYS A 189 14.28 2.18 -2.09
C LYS A 189 13.21 3.24 -2.32
N VAL A 190 13.51 4.50 -2.01
CA VAL A 190 12.58 5.61 -2.23
C VAL A 190 12.08 5.69 -3.69
N ASN A 191 12.94 5.34 -4.66
CA ASN A 191 12.58 5.28 -6.08
C ASN A 191 12.25 3.86 -6.57
N GLY A 192 12.14 2.88 -5.66
CA GLY A 192 11.82 1.48 -5.94
C GLY A 192 10.33 1.20 -6.01
N GLY A 193 9.48 2.23 -5.93
CA GLY A 193 8.04 2.11 -5.80
C GLY A 193 7.60 2.05 -4.33
N GLY A 194 6.56 1.28 -4.05
CA GLY A 194 5.93 1.19 -2.73
C GLY A 194 4.49 1.69 -2.76
N LEU A 195 3.95 1.97 -1.57
CA LEU A 195 2.60 2.47 -1.39
C LEU A 195 2.61 3.99 -1.12
N ILE A 196 1.69 4.71 -1.76
CA ILE A 196 1.39 6.10 -1.47
C ILE A 196 -0.07 6.26 -1.05
N TYR A 197 -0.31 7.17 -0.10
CA TYR A 197 -1.65 7.56 0.35
C TYR A 197 -1.90 9.02 0.01
N LEU A 198 -3.13 9.38 -0.38
CA LEU A 198 -3.47 10.79 -0.48
C LEU A 198 -3.86 11.30 0.91
N GLU A 199 -3.27 12.42 1.34
CA GLU A 199 -3.47 13.01 2.66
C GLU A 199 -4.95 13.26 2.96
N LYS A 200 -5.43 12.67 4.06
CA LYS A 200 -6.85 12.76 4.50
C LYS A 200 -7.82 12.39 3.37
N ALA A 201 -7.52 11.34 2.62
CA ALA A 201 -8.39 10.85 1.55
C ALA A 201 -9.60 10.08 2.09
N HIS A 202 -9.50 9.48 3.27
CA HIS A 202 -10.61 8.78 3.92
C HIS A 202 -11.78 9.70 4.26
N THR A 203 -11.53 10.98 4.58
CA THR A 203 -12.60 11.98 4.76
C THR A 203 -13.09 12.48 3.41
N LEU A 204 -12.19 12.78 2.47
CA LEU A 204 -12.56 13.21 1.11
C LEU A 204 -13.52 12.22 0.44
N CYS A 205 -13.18 10.93 0.45
CA CYS A 205 -14.04 9.91 -0.17
C CYS A 205 -15.38 9.78 0.55
N ARG A 206 -15.42 9.91 1.88
CA ARG A 206 -16.68 9.91 2.65
C ARG A 206 -17.56 11.09 2.28
N ASP A 207 -16.99 12.29 2.21
CA ASP A 207 -17.73 13.50 1.84
C ASP A 207 -18.29 13.40 0.42
N GLN A 208 -17.52 12.84 -0.52
CA GLN A 208 -17.98 12.56 -1.88
C GLN A 208 -19.13 11.56 -1.88
N GLU A 209 -18.97 10.39 -1.25
CA GLU A 209 -20.02 9.37 -1.13
C GLU A 209 -21.32 9.97 -0.56
N THR A 210 -21.24 10.72 0.55
CA THR A 210 -22.40 11.38 1.16
C THR A 210 -23.04 12.41 0.22
N SER A 211 -22.23 13.24 -0.46
CA SER A 211 -22.74 14.25 -1.39
C SER A 211 -23.49 13.62 -2.56
N PHE A 212 -22.92 12.57 -3.17
CA PHE A 212 -23.54 11.84 -4.27
C PHE A 212 -24.81 11.12 -3.82
N TYR A 213 -24.79 10.48 -2.66
CA TYR A 213 -25.96 9.83 -2.06
C TYR A 213 -27.11 10.82 -1.87
N ASN A 214 -26.86 11.95 -1.20
CA ASN A 214 -27.88 12.97 -0.93
C ASN A 214 -28.45 13.57 -2.22
N SER A 215 -27.59 13.79 -3.22
CA SER A 215 -28.01 14.30 -4.53
C SER A 215 -28.90 13.29 -5.27
N ALA A 216 -28.57 11.99 -5.19
CA ALA A 216 -29.35 10.92 -5.78
C ALA A 216 -30.74 10.80 -5.14
N ILE A 217 -30.82 10.79 -3.80
CA ILE A 217 -32.09 10.79 -3.07
C ILE A 217 -32.94 12.00 -3.44
N SER A 218 -32.34 13.20 -3.46
CA SER A 218 -33.05 14.44 -3.80
C SER A 218 -33.56 14.46 -5.24
N SER A 219 -32.94 13.67 -6.13
CA SER A 219 -33.35 13.50 -7.53
C SER A 219 -34.41 12.41 -7.72
N GLY A 220 -34.89 11.77 -6.64
CA GLY A 220 -35.93 10.75 -6.68
C GLY A 220 -35.43 9.32 -6.92
N LEU A 221 -34.12 9.07 -6.82
CA LEU A 221 -33.58 7.71 -6.88
C LEU A 221 -33.88 6.95 -5.58
N THR A 222 -33.97 5.62 -5.68
CA THR A 222 -34.14 4.76 -4.49
C THR A 222 -32.88 4.75 -3.62
N GLU A 223 -33.00 4.32 -2.37
CA GLU A 223 -31.83 4.17 -1.49
C GLU A 223 -30.77 3.23 -2.09
N GLU A 224 -31.19 2.12 -2.69
CA GLU A 224 -30.26 1.19 -3.36
C GLU A 224 -29.53 1.85 -4.54
N GLN A 225 -30.22 2.66 -5.34
CA GLN A 225 -29.57 3.42 -6.42
C GLN A 225 -28.63 4.50 -5.87
N ALA A 226 -29.07 5.22 -4.83
CA ALA A 226 -28.28 6.27 -4.19
C ALA A 226 -26.99 5.72 -3.55
N LYS A 227 -27.06 4.51 -2.97
CA LYS A 227 -25.88 3.78 -2.44
C LYS A 227 -24.81 3.52 -3.48
N HIS A 228 -25.09 3.59 -4.78
CA HIS A 228 -24.11 3.39 -5.85
C HIS A 228 -23.91 4.64 -6.72
N ALA A 229 -24.47 5.78 -6.33
CA ALA A 229 -24.44 7.00 -7.13
C ALA A 229 -23.02 7.50 -7.39
N PHE A 230 -22.12 7.44 -6.40
CA PHE A 230 -20.73 7.84 -6.58
C PHE A 230 -19.99 6.87 -7.52
N ASN A 231 -20.21 5.56 -7.39
CA ASN A 231 -19.59 4.52 -8.22
C ASN A 231 -19.86 4.74 -9.71
N ALA A 232 -21.08 5.20 -10.05
CA ALA A 232 -21.46 5.46 -11.43
C ALA A 232 -20.60 6.55 -12.11
N THR A 233 -19.83 7.32 -11.33
CA THR A 233 -18.89 8.33 -11.83
C THR A 233 -17.46 7.85 -11.94
N MET A 234 -17.16 6.64 -11.46
CA MET A 234 -15.82 6.06 -11.45
C MET A 234 -15.51 5.37 -12.77
N MET A 235 -14.22 5.24 -13.06
CA MET A 235 -13.76 4.37 -14.15
C MET A 235 -13.94 2.91 -13.75
N ASP A 236 -14.32 2.04 -14.68
CA ASP A 236 -14.34 0.60 -14.46
C ASP A 236 -12.94 0.08 -14.07
N PRO A 237 -12.78 -0.75 -13.02
CA PRO A 237 -13.80 -1.42 -12.20
C PRO A 237 -14.09 -0.78 -10.83
N GLY A 238 -13.98 0.55 -10.69
CA GLY A 238 -14.12 1.26 -9.41
C GLY A 238 -12.92 2.13 -9.07
N LEU A 239 -12.30 2.71 -10.10
CA LEU A 239 -11.09 3.51 -10.01
C LEU A 239 -11.46 4.99 -10.08
N LEU A 240 -10.87 5.80 -9.21
CA LEU A 240 -11.18 7.22 -9.09
C LEU A 240 -10.53 8.05 -10.20
N ASP A 241 -9.26 7.78 -10.51
CA ASP A 241 -8.50 8.58 -11.47
C ASP A 241 -7.21 7.88 -11.90
N SER A 242 -6.87 7.98 -13.19
CA SER A 242 -5.66 7.37 -13.77
C SER A 242 -4.44 8.29 -13.69
N ALA A 243 -4.63 9.55 -13.29
CA ALA A 243 -3.61 10.59 -13.20
C ALA A 243 -3.42 11.07 -11.74
N PRO A 244 -2.61 10.35 -10.93
CA PRO A 244 -2.42 10.69 -9.51
C PRO A 244 -1.90 12.12 -9.24
N SER A 245 -1.00 12.63 -10.09
CA SER A 245 -0.47 14.00 -9.94
C SER A 245 -1.60 15.02 -10.16
N ALA A 246 -2.37 14.88 -11.24
CA ALA A 246 -3.55 15.70 -11.49
C ALA A 246 -4.62 15.57 -10.39
N TYR A 247 -4.87 14.36 -9.89
CA TYR A 247 -5.84 14.09 -8.83
C TYR A 247 -5.52 14.89 -7.55
N SER A 248 -4.26 14.86 -7.13
CA SER A 248 -3.82 15.59 -5.93
C SER A 248 -3.96 17.10 -6.07
N LYS A 249 -3.69 17.64 -7.28
CA LYS A 249 -3.88 19.05 -7.62
C LYS A 249 -5.35 19.45 -7.59
N ARG A 250 -6.25 18.61 -8.14
CA ARG A 250 -7.71 18.83 -8.14
C ARG A 250 -8.28 19.00 -6.72
N PHE A 251 -7.76 18.24 -5.76
CA PHE A 251 -8.25 18.28 -4.37
C PHE A 251 -7.34 19.08 -3.43
N ASN A 252 -6.31 19.75 -3.94
CA ASN A 252 -5.31 20.47 -3.16
C ASN A 252 -4.77 19.66 -1.98
N LYS A 253 -4.40 18.40 -2.25
CA LYS A 253 -3.89 17.44 -1.28
C LYS A 253 -2.50 16.97 -1.68
N ARG A 254 -1.75 16.45 -0.72
CA ARG A 254 -0.41 15.90 -0.93
C ARG A 254 -0.48 14.38 -0.93
N TRP A 255 0.37 13.74 -1.73
CA TRP A 255 0.63 12.32 -1.56
C TRP A 255 1.57 12.11 -0.37
N LEU A 256 1.39 11.02 0.36
CA LEU A 256 2.18 10.61 1.49
C LEU A 256 2.90 9.32 1.13
N TYR A 257 4.22 9.31 1.24
CA TYR A 257 5.06 8.17 0.88
C TYR A 257 5.76 7.59 2.12
N GLY A 258 5.73 6.27 2.25
CA GLY A 258 6.41 5.55 3.33
C GLY A 258 7.77 5.04 2.90
N GLN A 259 8.85 5.47 3.56
CA GLN A 259 10.14 4.82 3.41
C GLN A 259 10.16 3.57 4.32
N SER A 260 10.03 2.38 3.70
CA SER A 260 10.09 1.08 4.38
C SER A 260 11.50 0.74 4.83
#